data_AF-A0A3D3R784-F1
#
_entry.id   AF-A0A3D3R784-F1
#
_cell.length_a   1.000
_cell.length_b   1.000
_cell.length_c   1.000
_cell.angle_alpha   90.00
_cell.angle_beta   90.00
_cell.angle_gamma   90.00
#
_symmetry.space_group_name_H-M   'P 1'
#
loop_
_entity.id
_entity.type
_entity.pdbx_description
1 polymer ?
#
loop_
_entity_poly.entity_id
_entity_poly.type
_entity_poly.pdbx_seq_one_letter_code
_entity_poly.pdbx_strand_id
1 'polypeptide(L)'
;MRKIGSLPSGQQAKLFEDYLLTTGVEIKVEQSVDQWSIWVYDEDQIEHAKQELQEFSANPDAEKFQGATRKAEAIRESKIKKVA
;
A
#
# COMPACT_ATOMS: atom_id res chain seq x y z
N MET A 1 -2.81 2.54 16.07
CA MET A 1 -3.46 2.38 14.76
C MET A 1 -4.23 3.65 14.39
N ARG A 2 -3.91 4.31 13.29
CA ARG A 2 -4.60 5.54 12.84
C ARG A 2 -4.98 5.44 11.38
N LYS A 3 -6.23 5.84 11.05
CA LYS A 3 -6.64 5.99 9.66
C LYS A 3 -5.94 7.20 9.04
N ILE A 4 -5.21 6.97 7.97
CA ILE A 4 -4.53 8.04 7.21
C ILE A 4 -5.32 8.48 5.97
N GLY A 5 -6.18 7.61 5.44
CA GLY A 5 -7.03 7.92 4.30
C GLY A 5 -7.79 6.71 3.78
N SER A 6 -8.31 6.83 2.57
CA SER A 6 -9.02 5.75 1.89
C SER A 6 -8.82 5.80 0.38
N LEU A 7 -8.88 4.64 -0.26
CA LEU A 7 -8.71 4.46 -1.69
C LEU A 7 -9.99 3.89 -2.32
N PRO A 8 -10.37 4.32 -3.53
CA PRO A 8 -11.60 3.84 -4.17
C PRO A 8 -11.47 2.41 -4.73
N SER A 9 -10.24 1.92 -4.93
CA SER A 9 -9.96 0.61 -5.54
C SER A 9 -9.21 -0.32 -4.59
N GLY A 10 -9.69 -1.57 -4.46
CA GLY A 10 -9.01 -2.58 -3.64
C GLY A 10 -7.65 -2.99 -4.18
N GLN A 11 -7.49 -2.97 -5.50
CA GLN A 11 -6.21 -3.23 -6.16
C GLN A 11 -5.17 -2.15 -5.82
N GLN A 12 -5.57 -0.87 -5.83
CA GLN A 12 -4.74 0.24 -5.41
C GLN A 12 -4.37 0.16 -3.93
N ALA A 13 -5.35 -0.17 -3.08
CA ALA A 13 -5.12 -0.28 -1.65
C ALA A 13 -4.15 -1.40 -1.30
N LYS A 14 -4.28 -2.55 -1.96
CA LYS A 14 -3.34 -3.68 -1.80
C LYS A 14 -1.96 -3.39 -2.38
N LEU A 15 -1.86 -2.57 -3.43
CA LEU A 15 -0.59 -2.09 -3.97
C LEU A 15 0.12 -1.17 -2.98
N PHE A 16 -0.63 -0.24 -2.39
CA PHE A 16 -0.13 0.68 -1.39
C PHE A 16 0.36 -0.04 -0.12
N GLU A 17 -0.36 -1.07 0.32
CA GLU A 17 0.05 -1.98 1.40
C GLU A 17 1.37 -2.69 1.09
N ASP A 18 1.50 -3.28 -0.10
CA ASP A 18 2.70 -4.00 -0.50
C ASP A 18 3.91 -3.05 -0.60
N TYR A 19 3.71 -1.86 -1.16
CA TYR A 19 4.73 -0.82 -1.26
C TYR A 19 5.22 -0.37 0.12
N LEU A 20 4.31 -0.02 1.04
CA LEU A 20 4.67 0.39 2.39
C LEU A 20 5.37 -0.73 3.15
N LEU A 21 4.96 -1.99 2.95
CA LEU A 21 5.65 -3.14 3.50
C LEU A 21 7.11 -3.24 2.99
N THR A 22 7.39 -2.91 1.72
CA THR A 22 8.79 -2.86 1.22
C THR A 22 9.64 -1.78 1.87
N THR A 23 9.02 -0.72 2.38
CA THR A 23 9.69 0.36 3.12
C THR A 23 9.78 0.10 4.62
N GLY A 24 9.25 -1.03 5.11
CA GLY A 24 9.21 -1.39 6.53
C GLY A 24 8.05 -0.77 7.30
N VAL A 25 7.07 -0.20 6.60
CA VAL A 25 5.86 0.38 7.20
C VAL A 25 4.73 -0.63 7.14
N GLU A 26 4.27 -1.06 8.32
CA GLU A 26 3.12 -1.96 8.41
C GLU A 26 1.81 -1.15 8.40
N ILE A 27 0.96 -1.44 7.43
CA ILE A 27 -0.38 -0.88 7.32
C ILE A 27 -1.43 -1.98 7.20
N LYS A 28 -2.66 -1.63 7.58
CA LYS A 28 -3.85 -2.44 7.42
C LYS A 28 -4.78 -1.76 6.44
N VAL A 29 -5.14 -2.48 5.39
CA VAL A 29 -6.22 -2.08 4.51
C VAL A 29 -7.52 -2.74 4.96
N GLU A 30 -8.57 -1.94 5.13
CA GLU A 30 -9.89 -2.42 5.51
C GLU A 30 -10.92 -2.07 4.44
N GLN A 31 -11.56 -3.08 3.86
CA GLN A 31 -12.63 -2.88 2.90
C GLN A 31 -13.85 -2.26 3.61
N SER A 32 -14.24 -1.08 3.17
CA SER A 32 -15.50 -0.42 3.53
C SER A 32 -16.49 -0.51 2.37
N VAL A 33 -17.72 -0.01 2.57
CA VAL A 33 -18.86 -0.19 1.65
C VAL A 33 -18.56 0.20 0.20
N ASP A 34 -17.80 1.28 0.00
CA ASP A 34 -17.48 1.83 -1.34
C ASP A 34 -15.98 2.12 -1.54
N GLN A 35 -15.18 1.93 -0.50
CA GLN A 35 -13.79 2.38 -0.47
C GLN A 35 -12.96 1.56 0.53
N TRP A 36 -11.65 1.59 0.39
CA TRP A 36 -10.70 0.84 1.19
C TRP A 36 -9.99 1.79 2.14
N SER A 37 -10.25 1.67 3.44
CA SER A 37 -9.64 2.50 4.46
C SER A 37 -8.23 2.01 4.78
N ILE A 38 -7.27 2.93 4.76
CA ILE A 38 -5.87 2.64 5.07
C ILE A 38 -5.58 3.06 6.51
N TRP A 39 -5.11 2.11 7.31
CA TRP A 39 -4.78 2.27 8.71
C TRP A 39 -3.29 1.98 8.91
N VAL A 40 -2.57 2.88 9.56
CA VAL A 40 -1.16 2.65 9.91
C VAL A 40 -1.11 2.14 11.35
N TYR A 41 -0.33 1.09 11.61
CA TYR A 41 -0.18 0.56 12.97
C TYR A 41 0.66 1.48 13.83
N ASP A 42 1.81 1.88 13.30
CA ASP A 42 2.81 2.72 13.94
C ASP A 42 2.47 4.22 13.80
N GLU A 43 2.53 4.95 14.91
CA GLU A 43 2.14 6.37 14.92
C GLU A 43 3.22 7.30 14.38
N ASP A 44 4.50 6.92 14.48
CA ASP A 44 5.63 7.68 13.95
C ASP A 44 5.61 7.65 12.41
N GLN A 45 5.21 6.50 11.86
CA GLN A 45 5.09 6.29 10.43
C GLN A 45 3.79 6.87 9.82
N ILE A 46 2.90 7.46 10.62
CA ILE A 46 1.64 8.06 10.13
C ILE A 46 1.94 9.17 9.14
N GLU A 47 2.87 10.08 9.45
CA GLU A 47 3.15 11.23 8.59
C GLU A 47 3.75 10.78 7.26
N HIS A 48 4.71 9.85 7.32
CA HIS A 48 5.35 9.27 6.13
C HIS A 48 4.33 8.52 5.26
N ALA A 49 3.55 7.61 5.84
CA ALA A 49 2.53 6.87 5.10
C ALA A 49 1.43 7.79 4.54
N LYS A 50 1.09 8.87 5.24
CA LYS A 50 0.11 9.86 4.75
C LYS A 50 0.65 10.66 3.57
N GLN A 51 1.93 11.04 3.58
CA GLN A 51 2.57 11.70 2.45
C GLN A 51 2.59 10.79 1.22
N GLU A 52 3.03 9.54 1.40
CA GLU A 52 3.04 8.54 0.33
C GLU A 52 1.62 8.28 -0.21
N LEU A 53 0.60 8.24 0.66
CA LEU A 53 -0.80 8.06 0.25
C LEU A 53 -1.30 9.26 -0.56
N GLN A 54 -0.91 10.48 -0.19
CA GLN A 54 -1.29 11.68 -0.92
C GLN A 54 -0.65 11.71 -2.31
N GLU A 55 0.62 11.34 -2.42
CA GLU A 55 1.32 11.22 -3.70
C GLU A 55 0.73 10.10 -4.56
N PHE A 56 0.39 8.96 -3.95
CA PHE A 56 -0.28 7.85 -4.63
C PHE A 56 -1.68 8.22 -5.09
N SER A 57 -2.46 8.98 -4.30
CA SER A 57 -3.79 9.45 -4.69
C SER A 57 -3.72 10.50 -5.81
N ALA A 58 -2.68 11.35 -5.79
CA ALA A 58 -2.47 12.36 -6.83
C ALA A 58 -2.02 11.75 -8.16
N ASN A 59 -1.13 10.75 -8.14
CA ASN A 59 -0.67 10.03 -9.32
C ASN A 59 -0.46 8.54 -9.03
N PRO A 60 -1.53 7.73 -9.06
CA PRO A 60 -1.43 6.28 -8.82
C PRO A 60 -0.68 5.54 -9.93
N ASP A 61 -0.54 6.18 -11.11
CA ASP A 61 0.18 5.65 -12.28
C ASP A 61 1.62 6.19 -12.39
N ALA A 62 2.13 6.89 -11.37
CA ALA A 62 3.51 7.38 -11.43
C ALA A 62 4.52 6.22 -11.59
N GLU A 63 5.60 6.43 -12.34
CA GLU A 63 6.61 5.40 -12.62
C GLU A 63 7.21 4.78 -11.34
N LYS A 64 7.30 5.55 -10.25
CA LYS A 64 7.71 5.03 -8.93
C LYS A 64 6.77 3.97 -8.35
N PHE A 65 5.46 4.08 -8.63
CA PHE A 65 4.43 3.14 -8.23
C PHE A 65 4.20 2.05 -9.28
N GLN A 66 4.33 2.34 -10.58
CA GLN A 66 4.32 1.33 -11.64
C GLN A 66 5.54 0.40 -11.55
N GLY A 67 6.71 0.93 -11.22
CA GLY A 67 7.91 0.16 -10.89
C GLY A 67 7.76 -0.62 -9.58
N ALA A 68 7.01 -0.09 -8.60
CA ALA A 68 6.64 -0.81 -7.40
C ALA A 68 5.70 -1.99 -7.70
N THR A 69 4.73 -1.86 -8.61
CA THR A 69 3.89 -2.99 -9.07
C THR A 69 4.74 -4.12 -9.64
N ARG A 70 5.68 -3.80 -10.56
CA ARG A 70 6.56 -4.82 -11.16
C ARG A 70 7.52 -5.46 -10.13
N LYS A 71 8.01 -4.68 -9.15
CA LYS A 71 8.84 -5.19 -8.04
C LYS A 71 8.03 -6.02 -7.04
N ALA A 72 6.82 -5.59 -6.68
CA ALA A 72 5.89 -6.28 -5.80
C ALA A 72 5.41 -7.61 -6.42
N GLU A 73 5.13 -7.63 -7.72
CA GLU A 73 4.85 -8.86 -8.46
C GLU A 73 6.05 -9.82 -8.45
N ALA A 74 7.28 -9.31 -8.65
CA ALA A 74 8.49 -10.13 -8.54
C ALA A 74 8.73 -10.67 -7.11
N ILE A 75 8.42 -9.88 -6.08
CA ILE A 75 8.49 -10.30 -4.66
C ILE A 75 7.38 -11.33 -4.34
N ARG A 76 6.16 -11.17 -4.87
CA ARG A 76 5.06 -12.13 -4.71
C ARG A 76 5.33 -13.44 -5.43
N GLU A 77 5.88 -13.40 -6.64
CA GLU A 77 6.29 -14.60 -7.36
C GLU A 77 7.39 -15.37 -6.60
N SER A 78 8.29 -14.64 -5.93
CA SER A 78 9.29 -15.22 -5.03
C SER A 78 8.68 -15.81 -3.75
N LYS A 79 7.56 -15.28 -3.25
CA LYS A 79 6.83 -15.83 -2.10
C LYS A 79 5.94 -17.03 -2.45
N ILE A 80 5.36 -17.07 -3.66
CA ILE A 80 4.52 -18.20 -4.12
C ILE A 80 5.37 -19.45 -4.40
N LYS A 81 6.65 -19.31 -4.79
CA LYS A 81 7.54 -20.46 -4.97
C LYS A 81 8.05 -21.13 -3.70
N LYS A 82 7.71 -20.65 -2.50
CA LYS A 82 8.11 -21.29 -1.22
C LYS A 82 6.97 -22.01 -0.51
N VAL A 83 5.89 -22.31 -1.25
CA VAL A 83 4.83 -23.26 -0.88
C VAL A 83 4.66 -24.28 -2.01
N ALA A 84 5.73 -25.01 -2.30
CA ALA A 84 5.70 -26.21 -3.13
C ALA A 84 6.52 -27.30 -2.45
#